data_AF-A0A8C6TN08-F1
#
_entry.id   AF-A0A8C6TN08-F1
#
_cell.length_a   1.000
_cell.length_b   1.000
_cell.length_c   1.000
_cell.angle_alpha   90.00
_cell.angle_beta   90.00
_cell.angle_gamma   90.00
#
_symmetry.space_group_name_H-M   'P 1'
#
loop_
_entity.id
_entity.type
_entity.pdbx_description
1 polymer ?
#
loop_
_entity_poly.entity_id
_entity_poly.type
_entity_poly.pdbx_seq_one_letter_code
_entity_poly.pdbx_strand_id
1 'polypeptide(L)'
;MDCNRTRTGPETCPTLNLTCKEPLKLVGGASRCEGTVEAELRGEWRRVRTSGDWDLEAATAVCRGLDCGSPVSTEERDESDQSKVWSIRPDCVKKKSSVRDCLQDDYDSSNSLLQVICSDSVRLVGGRSLCSGSLQIQDQSLAQSWAGVCEGALDRRGAEVLCRELGCGAPLLQGALSPLGQTFHCEGNESKLMDCNRTRTGPETCPTLNLTCKEPLRLVGGASRCEGTVEAELKGEWRRVMTYNLWDLEAATVVCRGLDCGSPVSTENRDGSDKSKVWLVDPDCVKKKSSVRDCLINYGSSVSLLQVICSGWFKSRVSSSHNLCSESVQ
;
A
#
# COMPACT_ATOMS: atom_id res chain seq x y z
N MET A 1 -24.20 31.51 -13.48
CA MET A 1 -25.34 31.48 -14.42
C MET A 1 -26.58 31.73 -13.59
N ASP A 2 -27.24 32.85 -13.82
CA ASP A 2 -28.43 33.28 -13.08
C ASP A 2 -29.61 32.32 -13.34
N CYS A 3 -30.07 31.64 -12.29
CA CYS A 3 -31.36 30.94 -12.33
C CYS A 3 -32.48 31.96 -12.15
N ASN A 4 -33.01 32.45 -13.27
CA ASN A 4 -34.20 33.29 -13.26
C ASN A 4 -35.44 32.43 -12.97
N ARG A 5 -36.22 32.88 -11.98
CA ARG A 5 -37.27 32.13 -11.30
C ARG A 5 -38.60 32.32 -12.03
N THR A 6 -39.15 31.29 -12.66
CA THR A 6 -40.62 31.10 -12.81
C THR A 6 -40.93 29.71 -13.38
N ARG A 7 -41.18 28.72 -12.50
CA ARG A 7 -42.31 27.79 -12.60
C ARG A 7 -42.33 26.83 -11.40
N THR A 8 -43.54 26.55 -10.96
CA THR A 8 -43.92 25.74 -9.81
C THR A 8 -43.75 24.25 -10.10
N GLY A 9 -42.82 23.59 -9.42
CA GLY A 9 -42.63 22.14 -9.36
C GLY A 9 -41.51 21.78 -8.38
N PRO A 10 -41.51 20.59 -7.74
CA PRO A 10 -40.42 20.16 -6.88
C PRO A 10 -39.25 19.72 -7.76
N GLU A 11 -38.48 20.69 -8.26
CA GLU A 11 -37.21 20.41 -8.92
C GLU A 11 -36.20 20.01 -7.85
N THR A 12 -35.89 18.71 -7.78
CA THR A 12 -34.69 18.23 -7.12
C THR A 12 -33.50 18.80 -7.89
N CYS A 13 -32.93 19.90 -7.41
CA CYS A 13 -31.64 20.39 -7.91
C CYS A 13 -30.62 19.25 -7.80
N PRO A 14 -29.94 18.85 -8.89
CA PRO A 14 -28.80 17.95 -8.80
C PRO A 14 -27.80 18.57 -7.82
N THR A 15 -27.40 17.83 -6.79
CA THR A 15 -26.29 18.25 -5.93
C THR A 15 -25.04 18.31 -6.79
N LEU A 16 -24.65 19.52 -7.17
CA LEU A 16 -23.38 19.77 -7.84
C LEU A 16 -22.27 19.50 -6.82
N ASN A 17 -21.74 18.29 -6.80
CA ASN A 17 -20.56 17.93 -6.03
C ASN A 17 -19.35 18.64 -6.65
N LEU A 18 -19.17 19.92 -6.31
CA LEU A 18 -17.96 20.68 -6.59
C LEU A 18 -16.84 20.09 -5.73
N THR A 19 -16.12 19.10 -6.26
CA THR A 19 -14.87 18.66 -5.65
C THR A 19 -13.80 19.67 -6.00
N CYS A 20 -13.44 20.51 -5.04
CA CYS A 20 -12.28 21.40 -5.18
C CYS A 20 -11.03 20.53 -5.37
N LYS A 21 -10.26 20.82 -6.41
CA LYS A 21 -8.95 20.19 -6.62
C LYS A 21 -8.05 20.47 -5.42
N GLU A 22 -7.42 19.43 -4.87
CA GLU A 22 -6.44 19.60 -3.80
C GLU A 22 -5.29 20.50 -4.31
N PRO A 23 -4.75 21.39 -3.47
CA PRO A 23 -3.64 22.28 -3.83
C PRO A 23 -2.31 21.51 -3.81
N LEU A 24 -2.23 20.41 -4.55
CA LEU A 24 -1.10 19.50 -4.59
C LEU A 24 -0.64 19.26 -6.03
N LYS A 25 0.65 19.00 -6.20
CA LYS A 25 1.24 18.42 -7.42
C LYS A 25 2.51 17.64 -7.06
N LEU A 26 2.87 16.70 -7.92
CA LEU A 26 4.16 16.00 -7.86
C LEU A 26 5.07 16.54 -8.95
N VAL A 27 6.33 16.84 -8.60
CA VAL A 27 7.31 17.42 -9.52
C VAL A 27 8.58 16.58 -9.59
N GLY A 28 9.21 16.54 -10.77
CA GLY A 28 10.51 15.89 -10.96
C GLY A 28 10.50 14.36 -11.00
N GLY A 29 9.33 13.71 -11.08
CA GLY A 29 9.21 12.27 -11.34
C GLY A 29 8.93 11.94 -12.81
N ALA A 30 8.81 10.64 -13.11
CA ALA A 30 8.59 10.13 -14.47
C ALA A 30 7.17 10.40 -15.01
N SER A 31 6.22 10.77 -14.14
CA SER A 31 4.83 11.10 -14.52
C SER A 31 4.25 12.16 -13.59
N ARG A 32 3.04 12.66 -13.89
CA ARG A 32 2.29 13.55 -12.99
C ARG A 32 1.92 12.93 -11.64
N CYS A 33 2.03 11.60 -11.53
CA CYS A 33 1.68 10.81 -10.36
C CYS A 33 2.92 10.29 -9.62
N GLU A 34 4.09 10.87 -9.91
CA GLU A 34 5.36 10.54 -9.28
C GLU A 34 6.19 11.81 -9.06
N GLY A 35 6.81 11.93 -7.88
CA GLY A 35 7.84 12.94 -7.65
C GLY A 35 7.76 13.59 -6.27
N THR A 36 8.48 14.70 -6.13
CA THR A 36 8.49 15.50 -4.90
C THR A 36 7.14 16.19 -4.73
N VAL A 37 6.60 16.13 -3.52
CA VAL A 37 5.33 16.77 -3.19
C VAL A 37 5.51 18.28 -3.09
N GLU A 38 4.77 19.03 -3.90
CA GLU A 38 4.59 20.48 -3.76
C GLU A 38 3.14 20.77 -3.39
N ALA A 39 2.96 21.72 -2.47
CA ALA A 39 1.65 22.16 -2.02
C ALA A 39 1.52 23.68 -2.09
N GLU A 40 0.29 24.17 -2.32
CA GLU A 40 -0.01 25.59 -2.31
C GLU A 40 -0.64 26.02 -0.98
N LEU A 41 0.02 26.97 -0.31
CA LEU A 41 -0.51 27.62 0.88
C LEU A 41 -0.50 29.13 0.65
N ARG A 42 -1.67 29.77 0.73
CA ARG A 42 -1.83 31.24 0.60
C ARG A 42 -1.27 31.83 -0.72
N GLY A 43 -1.39 31.10 -1.84
CA GLY A 43 -0.93 31.57 -3.15
C GLY A 43 0.53 31.25 -3.47
N GLU A 44 1.25 30.59 -2.55
CA GLU A 44 2.65 30.22 -2.73
C GLU A 44 2.81 28.70 -2.77
N TRP A 45 3.49 28.23 -3.82
CA TRP A 45 3.89 26.83 -3.97
C TRP A 45 5.25 26.61 -3.31
N ARG A 46 5.33 25.66 -2.38
CA ARG A 46 6.60 25.18 -1.84
C ARG A 46 6.60 23.67 -1.79
N ARG A 47 7.80 23.11 -1.71
CA ARG A 47 8.01 21.67 -1.52
C ARG A 47 7.65 21.29 -0.10
N VAL A 48 7.15 20.08 0.07
CA VAL A 48 6.80 19.54 1.37
C VAL A 48 7.98 18.76 1.92
N ARG A 49 8.38 19.06 3.15
CA ARG A 49 9.40 18.26 3.83
C ARG A 49 8.88 16.89 4.20
N THR A 50 9.77 15.91 4.24
CA THR A 50 9.45 14.67 4.96
C THR A 50 9.55 14.92 6.46
N SER A 51 8.55 14.45 7.20
CA SER A 51 8.55 14.34 8.66
C SER A 51 8.34 12.87 8.98
N GLY A 52 9.22 12.25 9.77
CA GLY A 52 9.55 10.82 9.85
C GLY A 52 8.47 9.74 10.03
N ASP A 53 7.20 10.01 9.74
CA ASP A 53 6.07 9.08 9.88
C ASP A 53 5.22 8.96 8.58
N TRP A 54 5.83 9.22 7.42
CA TRP A 54 5.16 9.09 6.11
C TRP A 54 5.06 7.63 5.65
N ASP A 55 4.05 6.94 6.17
CA ASP A 55 3.64 5.63 5.67
C ASP A 55 2.75 5.71 4.41
N LEU A 56 2.47 4.55 3.80
CA LEU A 56 1.62 4.46 2.62
C LEU A 56 0.16 4.84 2.94
N GLU A 57 -0.31 4.66 4.17
CA GLU A 57 -1.64 5.14 4.58
C GLU A 57 -1.72 6.67 4.45
N ALA A 58 -0.75 7.42 4.98
CA ALA A 58 -0.71 8.87 4.83
C ALA A 58 -0.60 9.29 3.36
N ALA A 59 0.24 8.60 2.58
CA ALA A 59 0.41 8.86 1.15
C ALA A 59 -0.88 8.64 0.34
N THR A 60 -1.81 7.81 0.82
CA THR A 60 -3.13 7.61 0.19
C THR A 60 -3.88 8.93 0.03
N ALA A 61 -3.76 9.85 1.00
CA ALA A 61 -4.42 11.16 0.91
C ALA A 61 -3.85 12.02 -0.24
N VAL A 62 -2.54 11.96 -0.47
CA VAL A 62 -1.85 12.66 -1.57
C VAL A 62 -2.26 12.07 -2.92
N CYS A 63 -2.15 10.75 -3.09
CA CYS A 63 -2.51 10.08 -4.34
C CYS A 63 -4.00 10.24 -4.68
N ARG A 64 -4.88 10.20 -3.67
CA ARG A 64 -6.32 10.48 -3.85
C ARG A 64 -6.57 11.93 -4.23
N GLY A 65 -5.90 12.89 -3.58
CA GLY A 65 -6.06 14.31 -3.86
C GLY A 65 -5.65 14.72 -5.27
N LEU A 66 -4.69 13.99 -5.85
CA LEU A 66 -4.19 14.17 -7.21
C LEU A 66 -4.94 13.37 -8.27
N ASP A 67 -5.84 12.47 -7.85
CA ASP A 67 -6.47 11.48 -8.70
C ASP A 67 -5.43 10.64 -9.46
N CYS A 68 -4.56 9.98 -8.69
CA CYS A 68 -3.39 9.23 -9.16
C CYS A 68 -3.38 7.77 -8.70
N GLY A 69 -4.54 7.22 -8.36
CA GLY A 69 -4.66 5.83 -7.91
C GLY A 69 -4.17 5.60 -6.48
N SER A 70 -3.50 4.46 -6.27
CA SER A 70 -3.01 3.98 -4.98
C SER A 70 -1.53 4.37 -4.75
N PRO A 71 -1.11 4.61 -3.50
CA PRO A 71 0.30 4.85 -3.20
C PRO A 71 1.12 3.57 -3.36
N VAL A 72 2.29 3.71 -3.99
CA VAL A 72 3.25 2.63 -4.26
C VAL A 72 4.46 2.73 -3.32
N SER A 73 5.02 3.94 -3.15
CA SER A 73 6.12 4.20 -2.20
C SER A 73 6.13 5.64 -1.69
N THR A 74 6.74 5.81 -0.52
CA THR A 74 7.18 7.09 0.03
C THR A 74 8.69 7.08 0.20
N GLU A 75 9.35 8.15 -0.23
CA GLU A 75 10.80 8.28 -0.18
C GLU A 75 11.19 9.65 0.37
N GLU A 76 12.33 9.68 1.07
CA GLU A 76 13.01 10.92 1.43
C GLU A 76 14.04 11.24 0.36
N ARG A 77 13.96 12.45 -0.18
CA ARG A 77 14.92 12.97 -1.15
C ARG A 77 15.65 14.15 -0.54
N ASP A 78 16.93 13.94 -0.26
CA ASP A 78 17.81 14.99 0.23
C ASP A 78 18.31 15.86 -0.93
N GLU A 79 18.14 17.18 -0.81
CA GLU A 79 18.77 18.17 -1.68
C GLU A 79 20.03 18.76 -1.04
N SER A 80 20.92 19.30 -1.87
CA SER A 80 22.14 19.96 -1.41
C SER A 80 21.86 21.28 -0.71
N ASP A 81 20.84 22.01 -1.18
CA ASP A 81 20.46 23.31 -0.65
C ASP A 81 19.20 23.20 0.21
N GLN A 82 19.22 23.87 1.35
CA GLN A 82 18.03 24.04 2.18
C GLN A 82 17.16 25.14 1.59
N SER A 83 15.86 24.92 1.59
CA SER A 83 14.88 25.90 1.13
C SER A 83 13.68 25.95 2.08
N LYS A 84 12.92 27.04 2.03
CA LYS A 84 11.66 27.12 2.77
C LYS A 84 10.70 26.05 2.24
N VAL A 85 10.14 25.29 3.15
CA VAL A 85 9.28 24.14 2.86
C VAL A 85 7.94 24.29 3.55
N TRP A 86 6.97 23.53 3.08
CA TRP A 86 5.76 23.25 3.84
C TRP A 86 5.91 21.96 4.64
N SER A 87 5.09 21.83 5.68
CA SER A 87 4.94 20.59 6.43
C SER A 87 3.50 20.11 6.33
N ILE A 88 3.33 18.82 6.09
CA ILE A 88 2.02 18.16 6.15
C ILE A 88 2.12 17.09 7.24
N ARG A 89 1.21 17.13 8.22
CA ARG A 89 1.21 16.14 9.30
C ARG A 89 0.60 14.81 8.84
N PRO A 90 1.35 13.68 8.84
CA PRO A 90 0.84 12.37 8.41
C PRO A 90 -0.42 11.94 9.17
N ASP A 91 -0.43 12.05 10.50
CA ASP A 91 -1.58 11.69 11.33
C ASP A 91 -2.84 12.50 11.05
N CYS A 92 -2.67 13.73 10.58
CA CYS A 92 -3.79 14.59 10.22
C CYS A 92 -4.43 14.12 8.92
N VAL A 93 -3.63 13.84 7.87
CA VAL A 93 -4.16 13.43 6.56
C VAL A 93 -4.81 12.05 6.60
N LYS A 94 -4.42 11.18 7.54
CA LYS A 94 -5.12 9.91 7.81
C LYS A 94 -6.54 10.08 8.35
N LYS A 95 -6.83 11.23 9.01
CA LYS A 95 -8.12 11.51 9.67
C LYS A 95 -9.01 12.47 8.88
N LYS A 96 -8.41 13.31 8.03
CA LYS A 96 -9.09 14.36 7.28
C LYS A 96 -9.41 13.93 5.84
N SER A 97 -10.41 14.57 5.24
CA SER A 97 -10.77 14.37 3.84
C SER A 97 -9.87 15.15 2.89
N SER A 98 -9.42 16.35 3.30
CA SER A 98 -8.57 17.24 2.52
C SER A 98 -7.16 17.34 3.10
N VAL A 99 -6.16 17.35 2.22
CA VAL A 99 -4.75 17.51 2.62
C VAL A 99 -4.46 18.96 3.01
N ARG A 100 -5.18 19.91 2.40
CA ARG A 100 -5.06 21.34 2.71
C ARG A 100 -5.27 21.67 4.19
N ASP A 101 -6.18 20.97 4.88
CA ASP A 101 -6.46 21.16 6.31
C ASP A 101 -5.29 20.76 7.21
N CYS A 102 -4.36 19.97 6.68
CA CYS A 102 -3.21 19.43 7.39
C CYS A 102 -1.89 20.12 7.00
N LEU A 103 -1.96 21.09 6.09
CA LEU A 103 -0.83 21.87 5.61
C LEU A 103 -0.48 22.95 6.63
N GLN A 104 0.80 23.01 6.97
CA GLN A 104 1.34 23.95 7.94
C GLN A 104 2.49 24.74 7.31
N ASP A 105 2.50 26.04 7.63
CA ASP A 105 3.63 26.91 7.34
C ASP A 105 4.77 26.51 8.29
N ASP A 106 5.85 26.00 7.72
CA ASP A 106 7.06 25.68 8.46
C ASP A 106 8.07 26.79 8.19
N TYR A 107 8.52 27.45 9.26
CA TYR A 107 9.47 28.56 9.15
C TYR A 107 10.89 28.07 8.90
N ASP A 108 11.14 26.77 9.08
CA ASP A 108 12.46 26.17 8.93
C ASP A 108 12.76 25.83 7.48
N SER A 109 14.02 26.07 7.10
CA SER A 109 14.53 25.58 5.83
C SER A 109 14.89 24.12 5.97
N SER A 110 14.45 23.29 5.03
CA SER A 110 14.78 21.86 5.00
C SER A 110 15.28 21.50 3.62
N ASN A 111 16.12 20.48 3.59
CA ASN A 111 16.56 19.82 2.38
C ASN A 111 16.02 18.37 2.26
N SER A 112 15.34 17.87 3.29
CA SER A 112 14.72 16.55 3.32
C SER A 112 13.30 16.62 2.77
N LEU A 113 13.13 16.30 1.48
CA LEU A 113 11.87 16.47 0.77
C LEU A 113 11.08 15.16 0.69
N LEU A 114 9.75 15.28 0.82
CA LEU A 114 8.84 14.15 0.66
C LEU A 114 8.64 13.83 -0.81
N GLN A 115 8.99 12.61 -1.21
CA GLN A 115 8.69 12.04 -2.51
C GLN A 115 7.58 10.99 -2.37
N VAL A 116 6.59 11.06 -3.27
CA VAL A 116 5.46 10.12 -3.32
C VAL A 116 5.37 9.55 -4.73
N ILE A 117 5.17 8.24 -4.80
CA ILE A 117 4.90 7.53 -6.05
C ILE A 117 3.53 6.88 -5.94
N CYS A 118 2.66 7.17 -6.90
CA CYS A 118 1.34 6.57 -7.02
C CYS A 118 1.26 5.68 -8.28
N SER A 119 0.27 4.81 -8.34
CA SER A 119 0.06 3.87 -9.44
C SER A 119 -0.50 4.49 -10.72
N ASP A 120 -0.86 5.78 -10.71
CA ASP A 120 -1.34 6.56 -11.87
C ASP A 120 -2.73 6.11 -12.36
N SER A 121 -2.85 4.89 -12.89
CA SER A 121 -4.04 4.43 -13.62
C SER A 121 -4.78 3.25 -12.99
N VAL A 122 -4.29 2.66 -11.90
CA VAL A 122 -4.92 1.48 -11.27
C VAL A 122 -5.11 1.68 -9.76
N ARG A 123 -6.16 1.12 -9.17
CA ARG A 123 -6.34 1.07 -7.71
C ARG A 123 -7.22 -0.09 -7.28
N LEU A 124 -7.00 -0.57 -6.05
CA LEU A 124 -7.90 -1.51 -5.36
C LEU A 124 -8.70 -0.73 -4.31
N VAL A 125 -10.04 -0.88 -4.33
CA VAL A 125 -10.95 -0.18 -3.41
C VAL A 125 -11.81 -1.14 -2.60
N GLY A 126 -12.21 -0.73 -1.39
CA GLY A 126 -13.12 -1.51 -0.55
C GLY A 126 -12.50 -2.74 0.12
N GLY A 127 -11.21 -2.98 -0.03
CA GLY A 127 -10.49 -4.01 0.71
C GLY A 127 -10.00 -3.54 2.09
N ARG A 128 -9.35 -4.46 2.82
CA ARG A 128 -8.82 -4.20 4.17
C ARG A 128 -7.42 -3.59 4.16
N SER A 129 -6.72 -3.69 3.03
CA SER A 129 -5.36 -3.18 2.81
C SER A 129 -5.23 -2.59 1.40
N LEU A 130 -4.13 -1.90 1.13
CA LEU A 130 -3.78 -1.40 -0.20
C LEU A 130 -3.54 -2.52 -1.24
N CYS A 131 -3.37 -3.76 -0.79
CA CYS A 131 -3.18 -4.96 -1.61
C CYS A 131 -4.44 -5.81 -1.78
N SER A 132 -5.62 -5.32 -1.38
CA SER A 132 -6.88 -6.06 -1.54
C SER A 132 -8.03 -5.14 -1.93
N GLY A 133 -8.99 -5.67 -2.69
CA GLY A 133 -10.24 -4.97 -3.00
C GLY A 133 -10.70 -5.15 -4.43
N SER A 134 -11.68 -4.35 -4.83
CA SER A 134 -12.22 -4.30 -6.19
C SER A 134 -11.31 -3.47 -7.08
N LEU A 135 -10.93 -4.01 -8.25
CA LEU A 135 -10.08 -3.32 -9.21
C LEU A 135 -10.84 -2.21 -9.92
N GLN A 136 -10.26 -1.00 -9.86
CA GLN A 136 -10.65 0.13 -10.67
C GLN A 136 -9.48 0.64 -11.48
N ILE A 137 -9.79 1.09 -12.68
CA ILE A 137 -8.83 1.64 -13.63
C ILE A 137 -9.28 3.02 -14.09
N GLN A 138 -8.33 3.86 -14.44
CA GLN A 138 -8.58 5.15 -15.07
C GLN A 138 -7.95 5.13 -16.46
N ASP A 139 -8.78 5.34 -17.47
CA ASP A 139 -8.31 5.56 -18.84
C ASP A 139 -8.27 7.07 -19.08
N GLN A 140 -7.09 7.61 -19.39
CA GLN A 140 -6.91 9.04 -19.64
C GLN A 140 -7.74 9.56 -20.83
N SER A 141 -8.24 8.67 -21.68
CA SER A 141 -9.09 9.01 -22.84
C SER A 141 -10.58 9.09 -22.54
N LEU A 142 -11.04 8.55 -21.41
CA LEU A 142 -12.43 8.62 -20.95
C LEU A 142 -12.52 9.62 -19.81
N ALA A 143 -13.53 10.50 -19.84
CA ALA A 143 -13.72 11.59 -18.88
C ALA A 143 -13.29 11.20 -17.46
N GLN A 144 -12.16 11.75 -17.00
CA GLN A 144 -11.44 11.56 -15.71
C GLN A 144 -12.21 10.76 -14.63
N SER A 145 -12.48 9.48 -14.88
CA SER A 145 -13.35 8.66 -14.03
C SER A 145 -12.81 7.25 -13.91
N TRP A 146 -13.02 6.67 -12.74
CA TRP A 146 -12.55 5.34 -12.40
C TRP A 146 -13.62 4.32 -12.77
N ALA A 147 -13.28 3.42 -13.68
CA ALA A 147 -14.14 2.33 -14.11
C ALA A 147 -13.78 1.04 -13.37
N GLY A 148 -14.80 0.30 -12.94
CA GLY A 148 -14.61 -1.06 -12.41
C GLY A 148 -14.23 -2.02 -13.53
N VAL A 149 -13.34 -2.97 -13.22
CA VAL A 149 -12.94 -4.03 -14.15
C VAL A 149 -13.77 -5.28 -13.87
N CYS A 150 -14.24 -5.97 -14.91
CA CYS A 150 -15.05 -7.19 -14.76
C CYS A 150 -14.28 -8.37 -14.17
N GLU A 151 -14.96 -9.24 -13.43
CA GLU A 151 -14.44 -10.58 -13.12
C GLU A 151 -14.04 -11.33 -14.40
N GLY A 152 -12.92 -12.06 -14.35
CA GLY A 152 -12.36 -12.75 -15.52
C GLY A 152 -11.58 -11.87 -16.52
N ALA A 153 -11.50 -10.56 -16.28
CA ALA A 153 -10.73 -9.62 -17.11
C ALA A 153 -9.21 -9.83 -17.04
N LEU A 154 -8.70 -10.35 -15.92
CA LEU A 154 -7.29 -10.58 -15.70
C LEU A 154 -7.01 -12.08 -15.65
N ASP A 155 -6.05 -12.51 -16.45
CA ASP A 155 -5.41 -13.81 -16.25
C ASP A 155 -4.36 -13.73 -15.13
N ARG A 156 -3.68 -14.84 -14.85
CA ARG A 156 -2.64 -14.89 -13.82
C ARG A 156 -1.52 -13.87 -14.07
N ARG A 157 -1.12 -13.67 -15.33
CA ARG A 157 -0.02 -12.76 -15.70
C ARG A 157 -0.44 -11.31 -15.50
N GLY A 158 -1.66 -10.94 -15.89
CA GLY A 158 -2.22 -9.62 -15.63
C GLY A 158 -2.37 -9.33 -14.14
N ALA A 159 -2.76 -10.32 -13.34
CA ALA A 159 -2.78 -10.19 -11.89
C ALA A 159 -1.38 -10.03 -11.29
N GLU A 160 -0.36 -10.73 -11.82
CA GLU A 160 1.05 -10.57 -11.42
C GLU A 160 1.56 -9.15 -11.76
N VAL A 161 1.26 -8.64 -12.95
CA VAL A 161 1.61 -7.26 -13.36
C VAL A 161 0.95 -6.24 -12.43
N LEU A 162 -0.36 -6.35 -12.19
CA LEU A 162 -1.10 -5.42 -11.34
C LEU A 162 -0.58 -5.42 -9.89
N CYS A 163 -0.37 -6.61 -9.30
CA CYS A 163 0.14 -6.68 -7.94
C CYS A 163 1.55 -6.09 -7.84
N ARG A 164 2.41 -6.32 -8.84
CA ARG A 164 3.75 -5.73 -8.91
C ARG A 164 3.71 -4.21 -9.08
N GLU A 165 2.87 -3.70 -9.99
CA GLU A 165 2.67 -2.26 -10.20
C GLU A 165 2.23 -1.57 -8.91
N LEU A 166 1.33 -2.21 -8.16
CA LEU A 166 0.88 -1.72 -6.87
C LEU A 166 1.92 -1.88 -5.76
N GLY A 167 3.08 -2.50 -5.98
CA GLY A 167 4.10 -2.76 -4.95
C GLY A 167 3.71 -3.84 -3.94
N CYS A 168 2.77 -4.71 -4.29
CA CYS A 168 2.38 -5.89 -3.52
C CYS A 168 3.19 -7.14 -3.94
N GLY A 169 3.00 -8.24 -3.21
CA GLY A 169 3.53 -9.55 -3.57
C GLY A 169 2.68 -10.26 -4.65
N ALA A 170 2.88 -11.57 -4.81
CA ALA A 170 2.18 -12.36 -5.83
C ALA A 170 0.64 -12.36 -5.64
N PRO A 171 -0.17 -12.50 -6.71
CA PRO A 171 -1.62 -12.55 -6.61
C PRO A 171 -2.12 -13.82 -5.89
N LEU A 172 -3.14 -13.67 -5.04
CA LEU A 172 -3.94 -14.74 -4.48
C LEU A 172 -5.17 -14.95 -5.36
N LEU A 173 -5.06 -15.83 -6.35
CA LEU A 173 -6.16 -16.14 -7.25
C LEU A 173 -7.17 -17.05 -6.54
N GLN A 174 -8.15 -16.46 -5.85
CA GLN A 174 -9.37 -17.13 -5.41
C GLN A 174 -10.53 -16.70 -6.31
N GLY A 175 -10.91 -17.57 -7.24
CA GLY A 175 -12.15 -17.42 -8.01
C GLY A 175 -12.03 -16.69 -9.36
N ALA A 176 -12.67 -17.30 -10.36
CA ALA A 176 -13.10 -16.74 -11.65
C ALA A 176 -12.02 -16.37 -12.69
N LEU A 177 -11.41 -17.41 -13.27
CA LEU A 177 -11.08 -17.39 -14.70
C LEU A 177 -12.41 -17.53 -15.47
N SER A 178 -12.98 -16.43 -15.95
CA SER A 178 -14.19 -16.41 -16.78
C SER A 178 -13.93 -15.63 -18.08
N PRO A 179 -14.38 -16.10 -19.25
CA PRO A 179 -13.93 -15.58 -20.54
C PRO A 179 -14.72 -14.36 -21.08
N LEU A 180 -15.46 -13.62 -20.25
CA LEU A 180 -16.35 -12.54 -20.75
C LEU A 180 -16.09 -11.20 -20.06
N GLY A 181 -15.47 -10.28 -20.80
CA GLY A 181 -15.22 -8.91 -20.34
C GLY A 181 -14.04 -8.26 -21.05
N GLN A 182 -13.71 -7.03 -20.64
CA GLN A 182 -12.45 -6.39 -21.04
C GLN A 182 -11.27 -7.26 -20.60
N THR A 183 -10.57 -7.89 -21.53
CA THR A 183 -9.48 -8.81 -21.17
C THR A 183 -8.14 -8.14 -21.36
N PHE A 184 -7.34 -8.10 -20.29
CA PHE A 184 -5.94 -7.73 -20.37
C PHE A 184 -5.13 -8.98 -20.72
N HIS A 185 -4.41 -8.90 -21.83
CA HIS A 185 -3.52 -9.94 -22.31
C HIS A 185 -2.10 -9.49 -22.04
N CYS A 186 -1.61 -9.82 -20.85
CA CYS A 186 -0.26 -9.47 -20.41
C CYS A 186 0.73 -10.61 -20.69
N GLU A 187 1.94 -10.25 -21.09
CA GLU A 187 3.07 -11.18 -21.18
C GLU A 187 3.63 -11.54 -19.79
N GLY A 188 3.49 -10.63 -18.82
CA GLY A 188 3.96 -10.74 -17.43
C GLY A 188 5.21 -9.89 -17.13
N ASN A 189 5.81 -9.26 -18.14
CA ASN A 189 7.00 -8.42 -18.02
C ASN A 189 6.67 -6.92 -17.94
N GLU A 190 5.41 -6.55 -18.16
CA GLU A 190 4.94 -5.17 -18.18
C GLU A 190 5.09 -4.52 -16.81
N SER A 191 5.54 -3.26 -16.78
CA SER A 191 5.65 -2.50 -15.53
C SER A 191 4.30 -1.97 -15.06
N LYS A 192 3.38 -1.69 -15.99
CA LYS A 192 2.01 -1.25 -15.71
C LYS A 192 0.98 -2.12 -16.42
N LEU A 193 -0.18 -2.30 -15.80
CA LEU A 193 -1.30 -3.03 -16.38
C LEU A 193 -1.83 -2.39 -17.66
N MET A 194 -1.69 -1.06 -17.77
CA MET A 194 -2.11 -0.28 -18.94
C MET A 194 -1.18 -0.49 -20.15
N ASP A 195 0.00 -1.08 -19.96
CA ASP A 195 0.93 -1.41 -21.05
C ASP A 195 0.58 -2.75 -21.72
N CYS A 196 -0.28 -3.57 -21.08
CA CYS A 196 -0.75 -4.82 -21.66
C CYS A 196 -1.69 -4.57 -22.84
N ASN A 197 -1.81 -5.56 -23.74
CA ASN A 197 -2.80 -5.50 -24.82
C ASN A 197 -4.22 -5.71 -24.26
N ARG A 198 -5.20 -4.94 -24.75
CA ARG A 198 -6.55 -4.91 -24.18
C ARG A 198 -7.61 -5.08 -25.27
N THR A 199 -8.49 -6.05 -25.09
CA THR A 199 -9.69 -6.19 -25.91
C THR A 199 -10.86 -5.46 -25.25
N ARG A 200 -11.45 -4.48 -25.95
CA ARG A 200 -12.64 -3.75 -25.46
C ARG A 200 -13.91 -4.40 -26.01
N THR A 201 -14.13 -5.65 -25.58
CA THR A 201 -15.31 -6.46 -25.94
C THR A 201 -15.91 -6.98 -24.65
N GLY A 202 -16.80 -6.18 -24.04
CA GLY A 202 -17.44 -6.57 -22.79
C GLY A 202 -18.83 -5.93 -22.66
N PRO A 203 -19.75 -6.57 -21.93
CA PRO A 203 -21.02 -5.95 -21.57
C PRO A 203 -20.77 -4.70 -20.71
N GLU A 204 -21.64 -3.69 -20.81
CA GLU A 204 -21.53 -2.45 -20.02
C GLU A 204 -21.68 -2.68 -18.51
N THR A 205 -22.22 -3.84 -18.10
CA THR A 205 -22.44 -4.22 -16.71
C THR A 205 -21.95 -5.65 -16.44
N CYS A 206 -21.08 -5.79 -15.45
CA CYS A 206 -20.50 -7.06 -15.00
C CYS A 206 -20.16 -6.98 -13.50
N PRO A 207 -20.04 -8.12 -12.81
CA PRO A 207 -19.47 -8.14 -11.45
C PRO A 207 -18.04 -7.60 -11.46
N THR A 208 -17.69 -6.74 -10.51
CA THR A 208 -16.34 -6.16 -10.40
C THR A 208 -15.34 -7.19 -9.89
N LEU A 209 -14.17 -7.28 -10.53
CA LEU A 209 -13.05 -8.12 -10.14
C LEU A 209 -12.53 -7.73 -8.76
N ASN A 210 -12.65 -8.65 -7.80
CA ASN A 210 -12.00 -8.55 -6.52
C ASN A 210 -10.66 -9.30 -6.57
N LEU A 211 -9.58 -8.60 -6.26
CA LEU A 211 -8.23 -9.16 -6.22
C LEU A 211 -7.64 -8.98 -4.83
N THR A 212 -6.93 -10.01 -4.36
CA THR A 212 -6.05 -9.91 -3.20
C THR A 212 -4.65 -10.28 -3.64
N CYS A 213 -3.68 -9.43 -3.36
CA CYS A 213 -2.25 -9.71 -3.53
C CYS A 213 -1.69 -10.13 -2.17
N LYS A 214 -0.67 -10.99 -2.19
CA LYS A 214 0.10 -11.32 -0.99
C LYS A 214 0.81 -10.07 -0.47
N GLU A 215 1.07 -10.04 0.83
CA GLU A 215 1.99 -9.06 1.37
C GLU A 215 3.41 -9.35 0.87
N PRO A 216 4.18 -8.30 0.51
CA PRO A 216 5.57 -8.44 0.08
C PRO A 216 6.49 -8.68 1.31
N LEU A 217 6.26 -9.79 2.02
CA LEU A 217 6.95 -10.14 3.26
C LEU A 217 7.71 -11.45 3.11
N ARG A 218 8.78 -11.61 3.91
CA ARG A 218 9.46 -12.89 4.14
C ARG A 218 10.11 -12.96 5.52
N LEU A 219 10.41 -14.18 5.96
CA LEU A 219 11.23 -14.43 7.15
C LEU A 219 12.57 -14.99 6.72
N VAL A 220 13.67 -14.41 7.21
CA VAL A 220 15.04 -14.75 6.81
C VAL A 220 15.86 -15.21 8.01
N GLY A 221 16.69 -16.23 7.82
CA GLY A 221 17.67 -16.68 8.81
C GLY A 221 17.12 -17.58 9.93
N GLY A 222 15.87 -18.02 9.84
CA GLY A 222 15.30 -19.04 10.74
C GLY A 222 15.36 -20.45 10.16
N ALA A 223 14.92 -21.44 10.95
CA ALA A 223 14.97 -22.86 10.58
C ALA A 223 13.99 -23.25 9.45
N SER A 224 13.03 -22.38 9.11
CA SER A 224 12.04 -22.62 8.06
C SER A 224 11.57 -21.31 7.42
N ARG A 225 10.77 -21.38 6.35
CA ARG A 225 10.11 -20.21 5.74
C ARG A 225 9.11 -19.48 6.67
N CYS A 226 8.78 -20.09 7.80
CA CYS A 226 7.83 -19.58 8.79
C CYS A 226 8.54 -19.11 10.08
N GLU A 227 9.85 -18.92 10.03
CA GLU A 227 10.68 -18.51 11.15
C GLU A 227 11.81 -17.59 10.67
N GLY A 228 12.07 -16.50 11.40
CA GLY A 228 13.25 -15.67 11.18
C GLY A 228 13.00 -14.18 11.35
N THR A 229 13.94 -13.38 10.84
CA THR A 229 13.86 -11.92 10.82
C THR A 229 12.86 -11.47 9.76
N VAL A 230 11.95 -10.58 10.14
CA VAL A 230 10.95 -9.99 9.24
C VAL A 230 11.63 -9.04 8.27
N GLU A 231 11.47 -9.33 6.98
CA GLU A 231 11.84 -8.43 5.89
C GLU A 231 10.62 -8.12 5.02
N ALA A 232 10.58 -6.89 4.50
CA ALA A 232 9.55 -6.43 3.59
C ALA A 232 10.18 -5.86 2.32
N GLU A 233 9.48 -5.99 1.20
CA GLU A 233 9.88 -5.47 -0.11
C GLU A 233 9.02 -4.29 -0.52
N LEU A 234 9.67 -3.22 -0.96
CA LEU A 234 9.04 -2.11 -1.65
C LEU A 234 9.91 -1.72 -2.84
N LYS A 235 9.31 -1.59 -4.03
CA LYS A 235 10.03 -1.25 -5.28
C LYS A 235 11.25 -2.14 -5.58
N GLY A 236 11.15 -3.43 -5.32
CA GLY A 236 12.23 -4.39 -5.60
C GLY A 236 13.35 -4.41 -4.55
N GLU A 237 13.23 -3.64 -3.46
CA GLU A 237 14.24 -3.60 -2.40
C GLU A 237 13.71 -4.28 -1.13
N TRP A 238 14.34 -5.41 -0.77
CA TRP A 238 14.13 -6.09 0.50
C TRP A 238 14.91 -5.40 1.61
N ARG A 239 14.24 -5.02 2.69
CA ARG A 239 14.89 -4.52 3.91
C ARG A 239 14.26 -5.15 5.15
N ARG A 240 15.05 -5.20 6.22
CA ARG A 240 14.57 -5.62 7.54
C ARG A 240 13.54 -4.64 8.08
N VAL A 241 12.58 -5.17 8.83
CA VAL A 241 11.58 -4.38 9.54
C VAL A 241 12.06 -4.13 10.97
N MET A 242 11.94 -2.90 11.44
CA MET A 242 12.18 -2.51 12.82
C MET A 242 10.98 -1.77 13.41
N THR A 243 10.91 -1.72 14.74
CA THR A 243 9.94 -0.91 15.46
C THR A 243 10.58 -0.32 16.72
N TYR A 244 10.14 0.86 17.14
CA TYR A 244 10.47 1.44 18.45
C TYR A 244 9.53 0.99 19.56
N ASN A 245 8.34 0.53 19.17
CA ASN A 245 7.30 0.12 20.09
C ASN A 245 7.43 -1.38 20.40
N LEU A 246 6.74 -1.83 21.45
CA LEU A 246 6.65 -3.26 21.74
C LEU A 246 5.91 -3.97 20.61
N TRP A 247 6.58 -4.94 19.98
CA TRP A 247 5.95 -5.82 19.01
C TRP A 247 5.32 -7.00 19.76
N ASP A 248 3.99 -7.12 19.67
CA ASP A 248 3.20 -8.14 20.35
C ASP A 248 2.81 -9.30 19.40
N LEU A 249 2.21 -10.35 19.97
CA LEU A 249 1.72 -11.49 19.18
C LEU A 249 0.56 -11.11 18.25
N GLU A 250 -0.18 -10.04 18.54
CA GLU A 250 -1.26 -9.57 17.67
C GLU A 250 -0.70 -8.98 16.38
N ALA A 251 0.34 -8.13 16.46
CA ALA A 251 1.08 -7.65 15.31
C ALA A 251 1.77 -8.80 14.56
N ALA A 252 2.37 -9.76 15.28
CA ALA A 252 2.96 -10.95 14.66
C ALA A 252 1.93 -11.84 13.93
N THR A 253 0.66 -11.80 14.33
CA THR A 253 -0.43 -12.52 13.64
C THR A 253 -0.58 -12.03 12.19
N VAL A 254 -0.40 -10.74 11.95
CA VAL A 254 -0.47 -10.16 10.59
C VAL A 254 0.64 -10.74 9.71
N VAL A 255 1.88 -10.80 10.22
CA VAL A 255 3.02 -11.40 9.52
C VAL A 255 2.78 -12.88 9.22
N CYS A 256 2.44 -13.67 10.24
CA CYS A 256 2.24 -15.12 10.08
C CYS A 256 1.08 -15.45 9.13
N ARG A 257 0.00 -14.67 9.17
CA ARG A 257 -1.13 -14.80 8.25
C ARG A 257 -0.74 -14.39 6.83
N GLY A 258 -0.04 -13.27 6.65
CA GLY A 258 0.40 -12.78 5.33
C GLY A 258 1.34 -13.74 4.61
N LEU A 259 2.08 -14.56 5.36
CA LEU A 259 2.99 -15.59 4.84
C LEU A 259 2.37 -16.99 4.68
N ASP A 260 1.09 -17.15 4.98
CA ASP A 260 0.40 -18.45 5.03
C ASP A 260 1.10 -19.44 5.99
N CYS A 261 1.55 -18.97 7.16
CA CYS A 261 2.35 -19.72 8.13
C CYS A 261 1.61 -20.07 9.42
N GLY A 262 0.29 -19.85 9.49
CA GLY A 262 -0.54 -20.15 10.66
C GLY A 262 -0.49 -19.04 11.71
N SER A 263 -0.45 -19.42 12.99
CA SER A 263 -0.50 -18.49 14.13
C SER A 263 0.91 -18.15 14.63
N PRO A 264 1.13 -16.99 15.25
CA PRO A 264 2.41 -16.66 15.85
C PRO A 264 2.65 -17.50 17.11
N VAL A 265 3.88 -17.98 17.26
CA VAL A 265 4.36 -18.75 18.42
C VAL A 265 5.17 -17.85 19.35
N SER A 266 6.07 -17.06 18.78
CA SER A 266 6.88 -16.09 19.52
C SER A 266 7.34 -14.94 18.63
N THR A 267 7.71 -13.84 19.27
CA THR A 267 8.31 -12.67 18.64
C THR A 267 9.39 -12.11 19.54
N GLU A 268 10.45 -11.58 18.94
CA GLU A 268 11.58 -11.02 19.68
C GLU A 268 12.23 -9.88 18.91
N ASN A 269 12.60 -8.81 19.62
CA ASN A 269 13.46 -7.76 19.07
C ASN A 269 14.89 -7.99 19.58
N ARG A 270 15.82 -8.17 18.67
CA ARG A 270 17.25 -8.30 18.97
C ARG A 270 18.04 -7.26 18.20
N ASP A 271 19.26 -6.98 18.62
CA ASP A 271 20.21 -6.22 17.80
C ASP A 271 21.19 -7.18 17.12
N GLY A 272 21.35 -6.99 15.82
CA GLY A 272 22.38 -7.67 15.03
C GLY A 272 23.72 -6.95 15.10
N SER A 273 24.72 -7.53 14.42
CA SER A 273 26.03 -6.88 14.23
C SER A 273 26.03 -5.87 13.08
N ASP A 274 25.16 -6.08 12.09
CA ASP A 274 25.25 -5.40 10.81
C ASP A 274 24.23 -4.25 10.74
N LYS A 275 24.74 -3.05 10.46
CA LYS A 275 23.91 -1.87 10.26
C LYS A 275 23.49 -1.78 8.79
N SER A 276 22.20 -1.85 8.51
CA SER A 276 21.65 -1.73 7.15
C SER A 276 20.44 -0.83 7.14
N LYS A 277 20.02 -0.35 5.96
CA LYS A 277 18.71 0.31 5.80
C LYS A 277 17.59 -0.62 6.26
N VAL A 278 16.58 -0.04 6.89
CA VAL A 278 15.42 -0.77 7.44
C VAL A 278 14.11 -0.04 7.12
N TRP A 279 13.01 -0.77 7.21
CA TRP A 279 11.68 -0.18 7.27
C TRP A 279 11.28 0.00 8.73
N LEU A 280 10.85 1.19 9.10
CA LEU A 280 10.20 1.42 10.39
C LEU A 280 8.71 1.09 10.26
N VAL A 281 8.14 0.47 11.28
CA VAL A 281 6.71 0.19 11.34
C VAL A 281 6.14 0.46 12.74
N ASP A 282 4.94 1.01 12.78
CA ASP A 282 4.13 1.11 13.99
C ASP A 282 3.26 -0.16 14.15
N PRO A 283 3.42 -0.96 15.22
CA PRO A 283 2.62 -2.16 15.45
C PRO A 283 1.11 -1.87 15.53
N ASP A 284 0.71 -0.71 16.04
CA ASP A 284 -0.71 -0.34 16.14
C ASP A 284 -1.31 -0.07 14.76
N CYS A 285 -0.53 0.49 13.84
CA CYS A 285 -0.90 0.58 12.43
C CYS A 285 -1.09 -0.80 11.81
N VAL A 286 -0.13 -1.72 12.03
CA VAL A 286 -0.16 -3.09 11.47
C VAL A 286 -1.42 -3.82 11.92
N LYS A 287 -1.75 -3.76 13.21
CA LYS A 287 -2.97 -4.37 13.78
C LYS A 287 -4.23 -3.79 13.15
N LYS A 288 -4.31 -2.45 13.08
CA LYS A 288 -5.47 -1.74 12.52
C LYS A 288 -5.69 -2.03 11.03
N LYS A 289 -4.61 -2.07 10.24
CA LYS A 289 -4.67 -2.30 8.78
C LYS A 289 -4.69 -3.75 8.38
N SER A 290 -4.28 -4.65 9.29
CA SER A 290 -4.01 -6.05 8.92
C SER A 290 -3.07 -6.13 7.70
N SER A 291 -2.09 -5.22 7.64
CA SER A 291 -1.07 -5.11 6.58
C SER A 291 0.18 -4.48 7.16
N VAL A 292 1.34 -5.14 7.02
CA VAL A 292 2.64 -4.54 7.36
C VAL A 292 3.03 -3.52 6.30
N ARG A 293 2.79 -3.84 5.03
CA ARG A 293 3.13 -3.01 3.87
C ARG A 293 2.55 -1.60 4.00
N ASP A 294 1.28 -1.49 4.38
CA ASP A 294 0.55 -0.21 4.43
C ASP A 294 1.15 0.76 5.47
N CYS A 295 1.89 0.21 6.44
CA CYS A 295 2.47 0.91 7.59
C CYS A 295 3.99 1.10 7.48
N LEU A 296 4.61 0.70 6.36
CA LEU A 296 6.05 0.86 6.18
C LEU A 296 6.41 2.33 6.03
N ILE A 297 7.40 2.74 6.80
CA ILE A 297 8.03 4.06 6.73
C ILE A 297 9.48 3.83 6.31
N ASN A 298 9.94 4.59 5.31
CA ASN A 298 11.34 4.60 4.92
C ASN A 298 12.17 5.18 6.06
N TYR A 299 13.04 4.36 6.64
CA TYR A 299 13.89 4.75 7.75
C TYR A 299 15.37 4.60 7.38
N GLY A 300 16.23 5.23 8.17
CA GLY A 300 17.67 5.17 8.00
C GLY A 300 18.25 3.77 8.25
N SER A 301 19.48 3.70 8.74
CA SER A 301 20.11 2.41 9.01
C SER A 301 20.03 2.02 10.48
N SER A 302 19.63 0.77 10.73
CA SER A 302 19.56 0.18 12.07
C SER A 302 20.25 -1.19 12.11
N VAL A 303 20.57 -1.63 13.33
CA VAL A 303 21.05 -2.99 13.62
C VAL A 303 19.90 -3.92 14.06
N SER A 304 18.72 -3.38 14.34
CA SER A 304 17.60 -4.14 14.91
C SER A 304 17.10 -5.26 13.99
N LEU A 305 16.71 -6.37 14.63
CA LEU A 305 16.20 -7.60 14.05
C LEU A 305 14.88 -7.92 14.74
N LEU A 306 13.77 -7.63 14.06
CA LEU A 306 12.45 -8.12 14.47
C LEU A 306 12.31 -9.58 14.03
N GLN A 307 12.37 -10.52 14.97
CA GLN A 307 12.21 -11.94 14.72
C GLN A 307 10.79 -12.41 15.03
N VAL A 308 10.24 -13.24 14.14
CA VAL A 308 8.93 -13.87 14.32
C VAL A 308 9.04 -15.36 14.05
N ILE A 309 8.44 -16.15 14.94
CA ILE A 309 8.25 -17.60 14.77
C ILE A 309 6.76 -17.85 14.63
N CYS A 310 6.36 -18.45 13.52
CA CYS A 310 4.99 -18.90 13.30
C CYS A 310 4.89 -20.41 13.54
N SER A 311 3.68 -20.91 13.74
CA SER A 311 3.43 -22.34 13.98
C SER A 311 3.88 -23.21 12.81
N GLY A 312 3.95 -22.63 11.62
CA GLY A 312 4.06 -23.38 10.37
C GLY A 312 2.79 -24.18 10.12
N TRP A 313 2.57 -24.60 8.87
CA TRP A 313 1.59 -25.64 8.58
C TRP A 313 2.27 -27.00 8.73
N PHE A 314 2.49 -27.43 9.98
CA PHE A 314 2.78 -28.84 10.22
C PHE A 314 1.53 -29.64 9.84
N LYS A 315 1.55 -30.29 8.67
CA LYS A 315 0.90 -31.61 8.57
C LYS A 315 1.64 -32.47 9.58
N SER A 316 1.04 -32.72 10.72
CA SER A 316 1.55 -33.62 11.75
C SER A 316 1.75 -35.01 11.15
N ARG A 317 2.94 -35.29 10.60
CA ARG A 317 3.46 -36.65 10.61
C ARG A 317 3.99 -36.89 12.01
N VAL A 318 3.07 -37.28 12.90
CA VAL A 318 3.44 -37.95 14.14
C VAL A 318 4.15 -39.23 13.72
N SER A 319 5.47 -39.22 13.71
CA SER A 319 6.24 -40.45 13.83
C SER A 319 6.04 -40.91 15.26
N SER A 320 5.10 -41.83 15.46
CA SER A 320 4.89 -42.55 16.71
C SER A 320 6.15 -43.34 17.04
N SER A 321 7.12 -42.68 17.65
CA SER A 321 8.18 -43.36 18.39
C SER A 321 7.56 -43.78 19.71
N HIS A 322 7.11 -45.04 19.78
CA HIS A 322 6.68 -45.66 21.02
C HIS A 322 7.83 -45.59 22.04
N ASN A 323 7.73 -44.67 23.01
CA ASN A 323 8.41 -44.80 24.29
C ASN A 323 7.35 -45.24 25.31
N LEU A 324 7.36 -46.52 25.62
CA LEU A 324 6.64 -47.08 26.76
C LEU A 324 7.41 -46.73 28.03
N CYS A 325 6.88 -45.81 28.83
CA CYS A 325 7.13 -45.75 30.27
C CYS A 325 5.90 -46.34 30.98
N SER A 326 6.11 -47.39 31.77
CA SER A 326 5.24 -47.86 32.85
C SER A 326 6.15 -48.69 33.76
N GLU A 327 6.63 -48.07 34.84
CA GLU A 327 6.11 -48.19 36.20
C GLU A 327 6.10 -49.64 36.72
N SER A 328 7.08 -49.90 37.59
CA SER A 328 7.13 -50.99 38.54
C SER A 328 6.04 -50.85 39.62
N VAL A 329 5.22 -51.89 39.78
CA VAL A 329 4.47 -52.18 41.02
C VAL A 329 4.47 -53.70 41.26
N GLN A 330 4.88 -54.06 42.48
CA GLN A 330 4.98 -55.37 43.16
C GLN A 330 6.13 -56.32 42.78
#